data_AF-A0A265NE48-F1
#
_entry.id   AF-A0A265NE48-F1
#
_cell.length_a   1.000
_cell.length_b   1.000
_cell.length_c   1.000
_cell.angle_alpha   90.00
_cell.angle_beta   90.00
_cell.angle_gamma   90.00
#
_symmetry.space_group_name_H-M   'P 1'
#
loop_
_entity.id
_entity.type
_entity.pdbx_description
1 polymer ?
#
loop_
_entity_poly.entity_id
_entity_poly.type
_entity_poly.pdbx_seq_one_letter_code
_entity_poly.pdbx_strand_id
1 'polypeptide(L)'
;MNRLLKNERGLTLVELLAALSLFAVVIALSSTVIIQLVNSEEKTSENITMKQDVNVLINELRTNYSNGENKLCVTEGQYQFYFSEVSNGDINEAGCIDNINLEETLSFKLTAANNSGENFTVQTAWSNKEKYELTVKAKKANEKEDFTERENLKRSNCVYKDNIEFIKHITTPNGNGQCQHIFEKSAKFPHGLTMGTHADIEIKEHLTLNGLVIGNKASLVIRGNLIINETLKPVNPFKTICVYGDIITEGNSENYSIKEVNSCKEDIHKKEGYIIQKVILDKSEL
;
A
#
# COMPACT_ATOMS: atom_id res chain seq x y z
N MET A 1 -53.74 54.64 3.27
CA MET A 1 -52.30 54.26 3.18
C MET A 1 -51.87 53.82 4.57
N ASN A 2 -51.96 52.51 4.84
CA ASN A 2 -51.77 51.94 6.18
C ASN A 2 -50.29 51.93 6.55
N ARG A 3 -49.94 52.63 7.63
CA ARG A 3 -48.63 52.56 8.28
C ARG A 3 -48.58 51.30 9.15
N LEU A 4 -47.87 50.28 8.68
CA LEU A 4 -47.32 49.21 9.50
C LEU A 4 -46.15 49.80 10.31
N LEU A 5 -46.40 50.28 11.53
CA LEU A 5 -45.32 50.61 12.46
C LEU A 5 -44.88 49.34 13.17
N LYS A 6 -43.67 48.90 12.81
CA LYS A 6 -42.94 47.76 13.33
C LYS A 6 -42.83 47.83 14.85
N ASN A 7 -43.11 46.70 15.49
CA ASN A 7 -42.92 46.48 16.91
C ASN A 7 -41.41 46.25 17.18
N GLU A 8 -40.68 47.31 17.49
CA GLU A 8 -39.27 47.22 17.89
C GLU A 8 -39.21 46.93 19.40
N ARG A 9 -39.24 45.64 19.77
CA ARG A 9 -38.81 45.22 21.10
C ARG A 9 -37.29 45.45 21.16
N GLY A 10 -36.89 46.57 21.75
CA GLY A 10 -35.49 46.87 22.03
C GLY A 10 -34.89 45.74 22.86
N LEU A 11 -33.78 45.18 22.38
CA LEU A 11 -32.96 44.24 23.12
C LEU A 11 -32.61 44.85 24.47
N THR A 12 -32.91 44.14 25.56
CA THR A 12 -32.58 44.66 26.88
C THR A 12 -31.07 44.55 27.10
N LEU A 13 -30.47 45.54 27.75
CA LEU A 13 -29.03 45.57 28.02
C LEU A 13 -28.57 44.31 28.80
N VAL A 14 -29.44 43.77 29.64
CA VAL A 14 -29.21 42.54 30.41
C VAL A 14 -29.12 41.30 29.50
N GLU A 15 -29.99 41.18 28.50
CA GLU A 15 -29.92 40.07 27.53
C GLU A 15 -28.64 40.12 26.70
N LEU A 16 -28.20 41.32 26.29
CA LEU A 16 -26.93 41.47 25.57
C LEU A 16 -25.73 41.07 26.44
N LEU A 17 -25.73 41.48 27.71
CA LEU A 17 -24.63 41.16 28.64
C LEU A 17 -24.59 39.67 28.97
N ALA A 18 -25.76 39.03 29.13
CA ALA A 18 -25.86 37.59 29.30
C ALA A 18 -25.35 36.83 28.07
N ALA A 19 -25.74 37.25 26.86
CA ALA A 19 -25.28 36.65 25.61
C ALA A 19 -23.75 36.79 25.42
N LEU A 20 -23.19 37.96 25.74
CA LEU A 20 -21.74 38.19 25.69
C LEU A 20 -20.99 37.31 26.70
N SER A 21 -21.51 37.13 27.91
CA SER A 21 -20.91 36.26 28.92
C SER A 21 -20.90 34.79 28.47
N LEU A 22 -22.01 34.32 27.88
CA LEU A 22 -22.12 32.96 27.34
C LEU A 22 -21.14 32.76 26.18
N PHE A 23 -21.03 33.75 25.29
CA PHE A 23 -20.13 33.70 24.14
C PHE A 23 -18.66 33.64 24.55
N ALA A 24 -18.27 34.39 25.58
CA ALA A 24 -16.91 34.34 26.13
C ALA A 24 -16.55 32.93 26.66
N VAL A 25 -17.49 32.26 27.34
CA VAL A 25 -17.30 30.88 27.83
C VAL A 25 -17.13 29.91 26.67
N VAL A 26 -17.94 30.04 25.61
CA VAL A 26 -17.84 29.18 24.42
C VAL A 26 -16.49 29.37 23.72
N ILE A 27 -16.00 30.61 23.59
CA ILE A 27 -14.68 30.88 23.01
C ILE A 27 -13.56 30.25 23.84
N ALA A 28 -13.60 30.40 25.18
CA ALA A 28 -12.59 29.85 26.06
C ALA A 28 -12.51 28.31 25.98
N LEU A 29 -13.68 27.65 25.98
CA LEU A 29 -13.76 26.20 25.82
C LEU A 29 -13.27 25.75 24.44
N SER A 30 -13.66 26.46 23.38
CA SER A 30 -13.24 26.13 22.01
C SER A 30 -11.73 26.28 21.81
N SER A 31 -11.14 27.32 22.40
CA SER A 31 -9.69 27.58 22.31
C SER A 31 -8.87 26.46 22.93
N THR A 32 -9.34 25.91 24.05
CA THR A 32 -8.67 24.79 24.74
C THR A 32 -8.63 23.55 23.85
N VAL A 33 -9.74 23.23 23.18
CA VAL A 33 -9.82 22.09 22.26
C VAL A 33 -8.88 22.27 21.07
N ILE A 34 -8.80 23.48 20.50
CA ILE A 34 -7.90 23.77 19.38
C ILE A 34 -6.43 23.56 19.79
N ILE A 35 -6.03 24.06 20.97
CA ILE A 35 -4.66 23.87 21.47
C ILE A 35 -4.34 22.38 21.69
N GLN A 36 -5.30 21.61 22.22
CA GLN A 36 -5.12 20.17 22.37
C GLN A 36 -4.95 19.44 21.03
N LEU A 37 -5.72 19.84 20.01
CA LEU A 37 -5.61 19.29 18.66
C LEU A 37 -4.24 19.58 18.04
N VAL A 38 -3.77 20.84 18.12
CA VAL A 38 -2.46 21.24 17.58
C VAL A 38 -1.31 20.48 18.28
N ASN A 39 -1.33 20.41 19.61
CA ASN A 39 -0.31 19.67 20.36
C ASN A 39 -0.35 18.16 20.08
N SER A 40 -1.53 17.61 19.77
CA SER A 40 -1.67 16.21 19.39
C SER A 40 -1.15 15.94 17.97
N GLU A 41 -1.32 16.90 17.06
CA GLU A 41 -0.81 16.81 15.68
C GLU A 41 0.72 16.81 15.67
N GLU A 42 1.36 17.71 16.42
CA GLU A 42 2.82 17.78 16.53
C GLU A 42 3.42 16.47 17.04
N LYS A 43 2.88 15.93 18.14
CA LYS A 43 3.31 14.63 18.67
C LYS A 43 3.08 13.48 17.70
N THR A 44 1.96 13.49 16.99
CA THR A 44 1.67 12.44 16.00
C THR A 44 2.64 12.53 14.83
N SER A 45 2.95 13.74 14.38
CA SER A 45 3.91 14.01 13.31
C SER A 45 5.32 13.55 13.70
N GLU A 46 5.82 13.95 14.88
CA GLU A 46 7.13 13.51 15.40
C GLU A 46 7.22 11.99 15.48
N ASN A 47 6.18 11.31 15.96
CA ASN A 47 6.13 9.85 16.04
C ASN A 47 6.14 9.18 14.65
N ILE A 48 5.50 9.78 13.65
CA ILE A 48 5.53 9.27 12.27
C ILE A 48 6.93 9.42 11.69
N THR A 49 7.54 10.60 11.84
CA THR A 49 8.90 10.87 11.36
C THR A 49 9.91 9.93 12.02
N MET A 50 9.85 9.75 13.33
CA MET A 50 10.71 8.81 14.07
C MET A 50 10.61 7.37 13.55
N LYS A 51 9.39 6.89 13.25
CA LYS A 51 9.19 5.55 12.68
C LYS A 51 9.79 5.43 11.29
N GLN A 52 9.64 6.46 10.45
CA GLN A 52 10.21 6.48 9.10
C GLN A 52 11.73 6.45 9.16
N ASP A 53 12.34 7.31 9.98
CA ASP A 53 13.79 7.39 10.16
C ASP A 53 14.36 6.04 10.67
N VAL A 54 13.68 5.41 11.64
CA VAL A 54 14.09 4.10 12.16
C VAL A 54 13.98 3.01 11.09
N ASN A 55 12.97 3.04 10.24
CA ASN A 55 12.86 2.08 9.14
C ASN A 55 13.97 2.24 8.10
N VAL A 56 14.34 3.49 7.77
CA VAL A 56 15.47 3.77 6.88
C VAL A 56 16.77 3.24 7.49
N LEU A 57 17.02 3.57 8.76
CA LEU A 57 18.19 3.11 9.49
C LEU A 57 18.29 1.58 9.57
N ILE A 58 17.18 0.88 9.81
CA ILE A 58 17.16 -0.59 9.82
C ILE A 58 17.57 -1.17 8.46
N ASN A 59 17.18 -0.53 7.36
CA ASN A 59 17.58 -0.95 6.02
C ASN A 59 19.06 -0.68 5.75
N GLU A 60 19.60 0.45 6.23
CA GLU A 60 21.04 0.74 6.16
C GLU A 60 21.85 -0.30 6.94
N LEU A 61 21.49 -0.56 8.20
CA LEU A 61 22.13 -1.59 9.02
C LEU A 61 22.03 -2.98 8.40
N ARG A 62 20.89 -3.33 7.80
CA ARG A 62 20.72 -4.60 7.06
C ARG A 62 21.66 -4.66 5.85
N THR A 63 21.83 -3.55 5.14
CA THR A 63 22.73 -3.46 3.98
C THR A 63 24.17 -3.70 4.41
N ASN A 64 24.62 -3.05 5.49
CA ASN A 64 25.94 -3.26 6.08
C ASN A 64 26.16 -4.72 6.49
N TYR A 65 25.19 -5.32 7.17
CA TYR A 65 25.24 -6.74 7.53
C TYR A 65 25.35 -7.65 6.30
N SER A 66 24.54 -7.38 5.26
CA SER A 66 24.54 -8.16 4.01
C SER A 66 25.85 -8.01 3.22
N ASN A 67 26.53 -6.87 3.36
CA ASN A 67 27.85 -6.62 2.79
C ASN A 67 28.99 -7.31 3.57
N GLY A 68 28.66 -8.05 4.64
CA GLY A 68 29.62 -8.79 5.45
C GLY A 68 30.32 -7.96 6.52
N GLU A 69 29.76 -6.81 6.90
CA GLU A 69 30.25 -6.09 8.08
C GLU A 69 29.94 -6.89 9.35
N ASN A 70 30.97 -7.16 10.14
CA ASN A 70 30.87 -7.86 11.42
C ASN A 70 30.58 -6.92 12.60
N LYS A 71 30.27 -5.66 12.29
CA LYS A 71 29.98 -4.57 13.22
C LYS A 71 28.83 -3.74 12.69
N LEU A 72 27.88 -3.40 13.55
CA LEU A 72 26.74 -2.56 13.23
C LEU A 72 26.63 -1.42 14.24
N CYS A 73 26.78 -0.20 13.74
CA CYS A 73 26.71 1.02 14.53
C CYS A 73 25.68 1.99 13.93
N VAL A 74 25.06 2.78 14.80
CA VAL A 74 24.28 3.94 14.40
C VAL A 74 25.14 5.17 14.73
N THR A 75 25.71 5.81 13.72
CA THR A 75 26.70 6.88 13.92
C THR A 75 26.07 8.27 13.96
N GLU A 76 24.89 8.46 13.37
CA GLU A 76 24.28 9.78 13.22
C GLU A 76 22.76 9.71 13.34
N GLY A 77 22.17 10.72 13.99
CA GLY A 77 20.73 10.86 14.09
C GLY A 77 20.29 11.84 15.16
N GLN A 78 19.07 12.34 15.01
CA GLN A 78 18.39 13.22 15.98
C GLN A 78 17.86 12.45 17.21
N TYR A 79 17.90 11.11 17.18
CA TYR A 79 17.42 10.24 18.25
C TYR A 79 18.57 9.51 18.93
N GLN A 80 18.34 9.12 20.18
CA GLN A 80 19.23 8.21 20.87
C GLN A 80 18.81 6.78 20.54
N PHE A 81 19.76 5.98 20.06
CA PHE A 81 19.52 4.60 19.68
C PHE A 81 20.21 3.66 20.67
N TYR A 82 19.52 2.58 21.01
CA TYR A 82 20.10 1.51 21.80
C TYR A 82 19.66 0.15 21.28
N PHE A 83 20.63 -0.76 21.21
CA PHE A 83 20.37 -2.17 20.95
C PHE A 83 20.08 -2.90 22.25
N SER A 84 19.23 -3.91 22.19
CA SER A 84 18.94 -4.84 23.28
C SER A 84 18.56 -6.20 22.70
N GLU A 85 18.57 -7.24 23.54
CA GLU A 85 18.20 -8.61 23.14
C GLU A 85 18.95 -9.09 21.88
N VAL A 86 20.24 -8.76 21.79
CA VAL A 86 21.08 -9.14 20.65
C VAL A 86 21.41 -10.63 20.75
N SER A 87 21.14 -11.37 19.69
CA SER A 87 21.63 -12.73 19.48
C SER A 87 22.70 -12.72 18.40
N ASN A 88 23.76 -13.51 18.56
CA ASN A 88 24.85 -13.61 17.59
C ASN A 88 25.63 -12.28 17.40
N GLY A 89 26.11 -11.75 18.51
CA GLY A 89 26.92 -10.53 18.59
C GLY A 89 26.90 -9.95 20.01
N ASP A 90 27.82 -9.04 20.30
CA ASP A 90 27.94 -8.38 21.60
C ASP A 90 27.78 -6.87 21.47
N ILE A 91 27.11 -6.23 22.42
CA ILE A 91 27.01 -4.77 22.46
C ILE A 91 28.28 -4.22 23.12
N ASN A 92 29.04 -3.39 22.38
CA ASN A 92 30.25 -2.75 22.89
C ASN A 92 29.94 -1.49 23.73
N GLU A 93 30.96 -0.87 24.31
CA GLU A 93 30.83 0.35 25.12
C GLU A 93 30.30 1.56 24.33
N ALA A 94 30.47 1.57 23.01
CA ALA A 94 29.93 2.60 22.11
C ALA A 94 28.45 2.35 21.72
N GLY A 95 27.83 1.27 22.23
CA GLY A 95 26.46 0.92 21.92
C GLY A 95 26.27 0.32 20.52
N CYS A 96 27.33 -0.21 19.90
CA CYS A 96 27.25 -0.94 18.63
C CYS A 96 27.23 -2.45 18.87
N ILE A 97 26.68 -3.19 17.91
CA ILE A 97 26.81 -4.65 17.88
C ILE A 97 28.13 -5.01 17.19
N ASP A 98 29.03 -5.72 17.87
CA ASP A 98 30.31 -6.23 17.37
C ASP A 98 30.33 -7.77 17.38
N ASN A 99 31.40 -8.34 16.81
CA ASN A 99 31.68 -9.80 16.81
C ASN A 99 30.56 -10.65 16.18
N ILE A 100 29.89 -10.13 15.16
CA ILE A 100 28.77 -10.82 14.53
C ILE A 100 29.28 -12.00 13.70
N ASN A 101 28.77 -13.22 13.94
CA ASN A 101 29.04 -14.37 13.09
C ASN A 101 28.08 -14.37 11.89
N LEU A 102 28.59 -14.09 10.69
CA LEU A 102 27.79 -13.96 9.47
C LEU A 102 27.09 -15.27 9.03
N GLU A 103 27.50 -16.43 9.56
CA GLU A 103 26.89 -17.73 9.23
C GLU A 103 25.59 -17.98 10.03
N GLU A 104 25.41 -17.28 11.13
CA GLU A 104 24.27 -17.41 12.04
C GLU A 104 23.25 -16.27 11.84
N THR A 105 22.05 -16.47 12.36
CA THR A 105 21.01 -15.43 12.32
C THR A 105 21.31 -14.39 13.40
N LEU A 106 21.60 -13.16 13.00
CA LEU A 106 21.62 -12.00 13.89
C LEU A 106 20.18 -11.59 14.21
N SER A 107 19.83 -11.43 15.48
CA SER A 107 18.55 -10.82 15.87
C SER A 107 18.77 -9.81 16.98
N PHE A 108 17.98 -8.75 17.00
CA PHE A 108 18.09 -7.70 18.01
C PHE A 108 16.81 -6.87 18.10
N LYS A 109 16.70 -6.12 19.19
CA LYS A 109 15.76 -5.01 19.35
C LYS A 109 16.51 -3.69 19.27
N LEU A 110 16.09 -2.83 18.35
CA LEU A 110 16.55 -1.46 18.24
C LEU A 110 15.46 -0.55 18.79
N THR A 111 15.82 0.25 19.79
CA THR A 111 14.92 1.30 20.28
C THR A 111 15.52 2.66 19.99
N ALA A 112 14.72 3.52 19.38
CA ALA A 112 14.98 4.94 19.29
C ALA A 112 14.24 5.66 20.43
N ALA A 113 14.85 6.70 20.99
CA ALA A 113 14.26 7.60 21.97
C ALA A 113 14.46 9.05 21.53
N ASN A 114 13.40 9.85 21.59
CA ASN A 114 13.47 11.29 21.35
C ASN A 114 13.72 12.08 22.64
N ASN A 115 13.98 13.38 22.51
CA ASN A 115 14.21 14.26 23.67
C ASN A 115 12.97 14.45 24.57
N SER A 116 11.78 14.11 24.05
CA SER A 116 10.51 14.15 24.78
C SER A 116 10.28 12.89 25.64
N GLY A 117 11.18 11.91 25.57
CA GLY A 117 11.10 10.64 26.30
C GLY A 117 10.18 9.60 25.66
N GLU A 118 9.65 9.86 24.47
CA GLU A 118 8.92 8.87 23.69
C GLU A 118 9.89 7.89 23.04
N ASN A 119 9.51 6.62 23.00
CA ASN A 119 10.33 5.56 22.46
C ASN A 119 9.60 4.79 21.34
N PHE A 120 10.38 4.32 20.39
CA PHE A 120 9.91 3.44 19.33
C PHE A 120 10.88 2.27 19.20
N THR A 121 10.36 1.04 19.32
CA THR A 121 11.16 -0.18 19.31
C THR A 121 10.79 -1.05 18.12
N VAL A 122 11.80 -1.53 17.40
CA VAL A 122 11.67 -2.52 16.34
C VAL A 122 12.49 -3.75 16.69
N GLN A 123 11.87 -4.92 16.53
CA GLN A 123 12.54 -6.20 16.65
C GLN A 123 12.74 -6.79 15.26
N THR A 124 13.95 -7.25 14.96
CA THR A 124 14.27 -7.83 13.65
C THR A 124 15.27 -8.96 13.76
N ALA A 125 15.33 -9.80 12.72
CA ALA A 125 16.26 -10.90 12.59
C ALA A 125 16.73 -11.01 11.14
N TRP A 126 18.05 -11.11 10.93
CA TRP A 126 18.70 -11.18 9.62
C TRP A 126 19.58 -12.41 9.54
N SER A 127 19.57 -13.04 8.38
CA SER A 127 20.39 -14.22 8.07
C SER A 127 21.14 -13.94 6.78
N ASN A 128 22.45 -14.14 6.77
CA ASN A 128 23.27 -13.99 5.56
C ASN A 128 23.53 -15.34 4.87
N LYS A 129 22.75 -16.37 5.20
CA LYS A 129 22.79 -17.66 4.52
C LYS A 129 22.57 -17.43 3.02
N GLU A 130 23.48 -17.98 2.21
CA GLU A 130 23.38 -17.95 0.75
C GLU A 130 21.95 -18.32 0.34
N LYS A 131 21.40 -17.56 -0.61
CA LYS A 131 20.06 -17.81 -1.15
C LYS A 131 20.03 -19.25 -1.63
N TYR A 132 19.28 -20.11 -0.94
CA TYR A 132 18.99 -21.43 -1.45
C TYR A 132 18.24 -21.23 -2.77
N GLU A 133 18.90 -21.55 -3.90
CA GLU A 133 18.23 -21.66 -5.18
C GLU A 133 17.21 -22.79 -5.05
N LEU A 134 15.96 -22.41 -4.85
CA LEU A 134 14.84 -23.33 -4.90
C LEU A 134 14.68 -23.74 -6.36
N THR A 135 15.41 -24.77 -6.78
CA THR A 135 15.20 -25.39 -8.09
C THR A 135 13.86 -26.12 -8.06
N VAL A 136 12.77 -25.38 -8.25
CA VAL A 136 11.45 -25.95 -8.44
C VAL A 136 11.48 -26.69 -9.77
N LYS A 137 11.75 -27.99 -9.72
CA LYS A 137 11.53 -28.88 -10.86
C LYS A 137 10.03 -28.97 -11.07
N ALA A 138 9.50 -28.04 -11.85
CA ALA A 138 8.12 -28.10 -12.31
C ALA A 138 7.92 -29.46 -12.98
N LYS A 139 7.19 -30.34 -12.30
CA LYS A 139 6.72 -31.60 -12.87
C LYS A 139 5.88 -31.17 -14.06
N LYS A 140 6.31 -31.48 -15.30
CA LYS A 140 5.52 -31.19 -16.52
C LYS A 140 4.09 -31.64 -16.23
N ALA A 141 3.20 -30.68 -16.03
CA ALA A 141 1.79 -30.98 -15.96
C ALA A 141 1.45 -31.60 -17.31
N ASN A 142 0.87 -32.80 -17.29
CA ASN A 142 0.35 -33.43 -18.50
C ASN A 142 -0.42 -32.35 -19.26
N GLU A 143 0.00 -32.08 -20.50
CA GLU A 143 -0.55 -31.09 -21.41
C GLU A 143 -2.07 -31.25 -21.42
N LYS A 144 -2.77 -30.49 -20.57
CA LYS A 144 -4.21 -30.33 -20.65
C LYS A 144 -4.43 -29.42 -21.85
N GLU A 145 -5.34 -29.87 -22.73
CA GLU A 145 -5.75 -29.24 -23.98
C GLU A 145 -5.41 -27.75 -24.02
N ASP A 146 -4.30 -27.48 -24.68
CA ASP A 146 -3.83 -26.14 -24.96
C ASP A 146 -4.93 -25.43 -25.75
N PHE A 147 -5.42 -24.29 -25.27
CA PHE A 147 -6.42 -23.50 -25.99
C PHE A 147 -5.75 -22.93 -27.25
N THR A 148 -5.66 -23.74 -28.31
CA THR A 148 -5.00 -23.36 -29.56
C THR A 148 -5.83 -22.29 -30.28
N GLU A 149 -5.32 -21.07 -30.20
CA GLU A 149 -5.29 -20.02 -31.23
C GLU A 149 -6.58 -19.38 -31.78
N ARG A 150 -7.81 -19.81 -31.43
CA ARG A 150 -9.03 -19.18 -32.04
C ARG A 150 -10.18 -18.78 -31.13
N GLU A 151 -10.00 -18.76 -29.82
CA GLU A 151 -11.05 -18.27 -28.91
C GLU A 151 -10.58 -17.07 -28.09
N ASN A 152 -10.45 -15.92 -28.75
CA ASN A 152 -10.66 -14.62 -28.07
C ASN A 152 -11.92 -14.79 -27.23
N LEU A 153 -11.85 -14.61 -25.89
CA LEU A 153 -12.91 -14.81 -24.90
C LEU A 153 -14.31 -14.74 -25.55
N LYS A 154 -14.80 -15.88 -26.09
CA LYS A 154 -15.97 -15.85 -26.98
C LYS A 154 -17.20 -15.68 -26.11
N ARG A 155 -18.18 -14.92 -26.63
CA ARG A 155 -19.40 -14.46 -25.95
C ARG A 155 -20.24 -15.52 -25.22
N SER A 156 -20.05 -16.81 -25.48
CA SER A 156 -20.94 -17.86 -24.96
C SER A 156 -20.70 -18.17 -23.49
N ASN A 157 -19.46 -18.11 -22.99
CA ASN A 157 -19.13 -18.41 -21.59
C ASN A 157 -18.12 -17.41 -21.05
N CYS A 158 -18.60 -16.54 -20.16
CA CYS A 158 -17.78 -15.49 -19.55
C CYS A 158 -17.51 -15.80 -18.07
N VAL A 159 -17.79 -17.03 -17.65
CA VAL A 159 -17.44 -17.56 -16.34
C VAL A 159 -16.47 -18.71 -16.54
N TYR A 160 -15.31 -18.60 -15.92
CA TYR A 160 -14.21 -19.55 -15.98
C TYR A 160 -14.02 -20.18 -14.61
N LYS A 161 -14.36 -21.46 -14.47
CA LYS A 161 -14.45 -22.15 -13.16
C LYS A 161 -13.12 -22.71 -12.65
N ASP A 162 -12.12 -22.79 -13.52
CA ASP A 162 -10.84 -23.41 -13.22
C ASP A 162 -9.68 -22.41 -13.34
N ASN A 163 -8.50 -22.82 -12.89
CA ASN A 163 -7.28 -22.07 -13.12
C ASN A 163 -7.02 -22.02 -14.63
N ILE A 164 -6.83 -20.81 -15.16
CA ILE A 164 -6.57 -20.60 -16.59
C ILE A 164 -5.23 -19.92 -16.80
N GLU A 165 -4.43 -20.48 -17.70
CA GLU A 165 -3.24 -19.84 -18.25
C GLU A 165 -3.43 -19.59 -19.74
N PHE A 166 -3.26 -18.34 -20.15
CA PHE A 166 -3.36 -17.97 -21.56
C PHE A 166 -1.97 -17.97 -22.19
N ILE A 167 -1.69 -18.93 -23.06
CA ILE A 167 -0.40 -19.03 -23.76
C ILE A 167 -0.13 -17.91 -24.79
N LYS A 168 -0.99 -16.89 -24.88
CA LYS A 168 -0.88 -15.76 -25.82
C LYS A 168 -1.34 -14.46 -25.17
N HIS A 169 -0.99 -13.35 -25.80
CA HIS A 169 -1.53 -12.04 -25.42
C HIS A 169 -3.04 -12.03 -25.63
N ILE A 170 -3.79 -11.64 -24.60
CA ILE A 170 -5.25 -11.60 -24.66
C ILE A 170 -5.73 -10.18 -24.83
N THR A 171 -6.60 -9.95 -25.82
CA THR A 171 -7.31 -8.69 -26.01
C THR A 171 -8.80 -8.90 -25.81
N THR A 172 -9.39 -8.25 -24.79
CA THR A 172 -10.84 -8.27 -24.62
C THR A 172 -11.49 -7.30 -25.60
N PRO A 173 -12.70 -7.59 -26.10
CA PRO A 173 -13.38 -6.68 -27.00
C PRO A 173 -13.96 -5.48 -26.23
N ASN A 174 -14.49 -4.49 -26.95
CA ASN A 174 -15.22 -3.36 -26.33
C ASN A 174 -16.51 -3.87 -25.67
N GLY A 175 -16.66 -3.59 -24.38
CA GLY A 175 -17.66 -4.17 -23.47
C GLY A 175 -19.05 -3.55 -23.49
N ASN A 176 -19.34 -2.60 -24.39
CA ASN A 176 -20.71 -2.07 -24.58
C ASN A 176 -21.69 -3.18 -25.02
N GLY A 177 -22.28 -3.89 -24.04
CA GLY A 177 -23.18 -5.03 -24.24
C GLY A 177 -22.50 -6.40 -24.23
N GLN A 178 -21.27 -6.50 -23.70
CA GLN A 178 -20.61 -7.79 -23.53
C GLN A 178 -20.70 -8.28 -22.09
N CYS A 179 -20.59 -9.59 -21.95
CA CYS A 179 -20.55 -10.24 -20.66
C CYS A 179 -19.34 -9.79 -19.83
N GLN A 180 -19.54 -9.73 -18.52
CA GLN A 180 -18.46 -9.60 -17.56
C GLN A 180 -17.67 -10.92 -17.52
N HIS A 181 -16.34 -10.85 -17.68
CA HIS A 181 -15.48 -12.03 -17.58
C HIS A 181 -15.16 -12.30 -16.11
N ILE A 182 -15.64 -13.41 -15.57
CA ILE A 182 -15.46 -13.82 -14.19
C ILE A 182 -14.59 -15.07 -14.16
N PHE A 183 -13.44 -14.99 -13.52
CA PHE A 183 -12.57 -16.12 -13.23
C PHE A 183 -12.80 -16.51 -11.77
N GLU A 184 -13.43 -17.67 -11.53
CA GLU A 184 -13.72 -18.19 -10.19
C GLU A 184 -12.44 -18.64 -9.46
N LYS A 185 -11.36 -18.88 -10.20
CA LYS A 185 -10.03 -19.21 -9.67
C LYS A 185 -8.94 -18.30 -10.25
N SER A 186 -7.69 -18.71 -10.13
CA SER A 186 -6.52 -17.94 -10.56
C SER A 186 -6.39 -17.87 -12.08
N ALA A 187 -5.92 -16.72 -12.59
CA ALA A 187 -5.72 -16.48 -14.02
C ALA A 187 -4.30 -15.99 -14.31
N LYS A 188 -3.69 -16.50 -15.39
CA LYS A 188 -2.32 -16.14 -15.80
C LYS A 188 -2.28 -15.66 -17.25
N PHE A 189 -1.69 -14.48 -17.46
CA PHE A 189 -1.50 -13.80 -18.74
C PHE A 189 0.01 -13.55 -18.97
N PRO A 190 0.80 -14.61 -19.23
CA PRO A 190 2.27 -14.55 -19.36
C PRO A 190 2.75 -13.73 -20.56
N HIS A 191 1.86 -13.37 -21.49
CA HIS A 191 2.17 -12.50 -22.62
C HIS A 191 1.39 -11.18 -22.58
N GLY A 192 0.71 -10.90 -21.46
CA GLY A 192 -0.02 -9.67 -21.21
C GLY A 192 -1.52 -9.70 -21.55
N LEU A 193 -2.21 -8.68 -21.08
CA LEU A 193 -3.65 -8.49 -21.20
C LEU A 193 -3.98 -7.06 -21.67
N THR A 194 -4.73 -6.94 -22.76
CA THR A 194 -5.31 -5.68 -23.22
C THR A 194 -6.83 -5.71 -23.02
N MET A 195 -7.35 -4.91 -22.10
CA MET A 195 -8.79 -4.77 -21.91
C MET A 195 -9.35 -3.72 -22.88
N GLY A 196 -10.40 -4.06 -23.64
CA GLY A 196 -11.16 -3.11 -24.44
C GLY A 196 -11.88 -2.07 -23.58
N THR A 197 -12.40 -1.01 -24.23
CA THR A 197 -13.26 0.00 -23.58
C THR A 197 -14.48 -0.67 -22.92
N HIS A 198 -14.89 -0.26 -21.71
CA HIS A 198 -16.00 -0.86 -20.94
C HIS A 198 -15.89 -2.36 -20.66
N ALA A 199 -14.70 -2.97 -20.79
CA ALA A 199 -14.53 -4.37 -20.44
C ALA A 199 -14.45 -4.53 -18.91
N ASP A 200 -15.19 -5.49 -18.38
CA ASP A 200 -15.19 -5.83 -16.96
C ASP A 200 -14.62 -7.23 -16.75
N ILE A 201 -13.55 -7.33 -15.97
CA ILE A 201 -12.92 -8.58 -15.57
C ILE A 201 -12.91 -8.67 -14.04
N GLU A 202 -13.40 -9.78 -13.50
CA GLU A 202 -13.26 -10.13 -12.09
C GLU A 202 -12.50 -11.45 -11.95
N ILE A 203 -11.49 -11.49 -11.08
CA ILE A 203 -10.70 -12.67 -10.74
C ILE A 203 -10.83 -12.90 -9.23
N LYS A 204 -11.37 -14.06 -8.83
CA LYS A 204 -11.69 -14.37 -7.43
C LYS A 204 -10.49 -14.82 -6.60
N GLU A 205 -9.38 -15.19 -7.24
CA GLU A 205 -8.12 -15.55 -6.59
C GLU A 205 -6.98 -14.68 -7.13
N HIS A 206 -5.88 -15.30 -7.59
CA HIS A 206 -4.66 -14.62 -7.98
C HIS A 206 -4.64 -14.27 -9.47
N LEU A 207 -4.04 -13.13 -9.79
CA LEU A 207 -3.75 -12.72 -11.17
C LEU A 207 -2.24 -12.64 -11.36
N THR A 208 -1.70 -13.35 -12.35
CA THR A 208 -0.31 -13.17 -12.80
C THR A 208 -0.29 -12.63 -14.23
N LEU A 209 0.45 -11.56 -14.50
CA LEU A 209 0.53 -10.99 -15.85
C LEU A 209 1.90 -10.39 -16.20
N ASN A 210 2.23 -10.42 -17.49
CA ASN A 210 3.39 -9.77 -18.10
C ASN A 210 2.90 -8.60 -18.97
N GLY A 211 2.41 -7.55 -18.32
CA GLY A 211 1.91 -6.36 -18.99
C GLY A 211 0.38 -6.28 -19.05
N LEU A 212 -0.12 -5.06 -18.84
CA LEU A 212 -1.55 -4.78 -18.76
C LEU A 212 -1.83 -3.44 -19.45
N VAL A 213 -2.78 -3.45 -20.38
CA VAL A 213 -3.30 -2.25 -21.04
C VAL A 213 -4.80 -2.21 -20.83
N ILE A 214 -5.27 -1.30 -19.98
CA ILE A 214 -6.71 -1.19 -19.71
C ILE A 214 -7.34 -0.19 -20.68
N GLY A 215 -8.52 -0.46 -21.23
CA GLY A 215 -9.28 0.46 -22.10
C GLY A 215 -10.00 1.55 -21.30
N ASN A 216 -10.62 2.53 -21.96
CA ASN A 216 -11.38 3.57 -21.25
C ASN A 216 -12.62 2.95 -20.55
N LYS A 217 -12.90 3.35 -19.30
CA LYS A 217 -14.02 2.84 -18.48
C LYS A 217 -14.04 1.32 -18.27
N ALA A 218 -12.91 0.64 -18.47
CA ALA A 218 -12.78 -0.77 -18.13
C ALA A 218 -12.48 -0.94 -16.63
N SER A 219 -12.93 -2.05 -16.07
CA SER A 219 -12.79 -2.38 -14.66
C SER A 219 -12.12 -3.74 -14.48
N LEU A 220 -11.03 -3.79 -13.73
CA LEU A 220 -10.35 -5.03 -13.35
C LEU A 220 -10.44 -5.20 -11.83
N VAL A 221 -11.05 -6.29 -11.38
CA VAL A 221 -11.19 -6.61 -9.95
C VAL A 221 -10.49 -7.92 -9.65
N ILE A 222 -9.62 -7.93 -8.66
CA ILE A 222 -8.79 -9.08 -8.26
C ILE A 222 -8.98 -9.26 -6.76
N ARG A 223 -9.51 -10.40 -6.33
CA ARG A 223 -9.81 -10.65 -4.91
C ARG A 223 -8.62 -11.24 -4.14
N GLY A 224 -7.64 -11.82 -4.83
CA GLY A 224 -6.38 -12.27 -4.26
C GLY A 224 -5.20 -11.39 -4.68
N ASN A 225 -4.02 -12.00 -4.79
CA ASN A 225 -2.77 -11.29 -5.09
C ASN A 225 -2.64 -10.98 -6.58
N LEU A 226 -2.06 -9.82 -6.90
CA LEU A 226 -1.68 -9.42 -8.25
C LEU A 226 -0.15 -9.53 -8.40
N ILE A 227 0.30 -10.41 -9.29
CA ILE A 227 1.71 -10.62 -9.61
C ILE A 227 2.00 -10.04 -10.99
N ILE A 228 2.93 -9.09 -11.05
CA ILE A 228 3.31 -8.38 -12.26
C ILE A 228 4.77 -8.66 -12.55
N ASN A 229 5.03 -9.40 -13.62
CA ASN A 229 6.41 -9.77 -13.99
C ASN A 229 7.06 -8.73 -14.89
N GLU A 230 6.27 -7.91 -15.58
CA GLU A 230 6.75 -6.88 -16.50
C GLU A 230 6.10 -5.53 -16.26
N THR A 231 6.80 -4.49 -16.66
CA THR A 231 6.43 -3.08 -16.51
C THR A 231 4.99 -2.79 -16.96
N LEU A 232 4.17 -2.24 -16.05
CA LEU A 232 2.86 -1.70 -16.38
C LEU A 232 3.01 -0.45 -17.26
N LYS A 233 2.18 -0.33 -18.31
CA LYS A 233 2.11 0.90 -19.13
C LYS A 233 1.13 1.90 -18.50
N PRO A 234 1.39 3.22 -18.59
CA PRO A 234 0.57 4.27 -17.98
C PRO A 234 -0.92 4.06 -18.21
N VAL A 235 -1.66 3.93 -17.11
CA VAL A 235 -3.09 3.69 -17.11
C VAL A 235 -3.79 5.06 -17.06
N ASN A 236 -4.41 5.47 -18.18
CA ASN A 236 -5.23 6.69 -18.25
C ASN A 236 -6.25 6.76 -17.07
N PRO A 237 -6.51 7.96 -16.51
CA PRO A 237 -7.24 8.17 -15.25
C PRO A 237 -8.68 7.65 -15.16
N PHE A 238 -9.33 7.26 -16.27
CA PHE A 238 -10.71 6.76 -16.26
C PHE A 238 -10.80 5.23 -16.15
N LYS A 239 -9.89 4.61 -15.40
CA LYS A 239 -9.69 3.16 -15.35
C LYS A 239 -9.58 2.70 -13.91
N THR A 240 -10.25 1.60 -13.58
CA THR A 240 -10.31 1.10 -12.20
C THR A 240 -9.64 -0.25 -12.10
N ILE A 241 -8.65 -0.38 -11.21
CA ILE A 241 -8.05 -1.66 -10.81
C ILE A 241 -8.27 -1.84 -9.31
N CYS A 242 -8.95 -2.89 -8.90
CA CYS A 242 -9.20 -3.22 -7.50
C CYS A 242 -8.44 -4.49 -7.13
N VAL A 243 -7.57 -4.46 -6.11
CA VAL A 243 -6.77 -5.63 -5.69
C VAL A 243 -6.92 -5.89 -4.20
N TYR A 244 -7.69 -6.88 -3.80
CA TYR A 244 -7.94 -7.12 -2.38
C TYR A 244 -6.81 -7.89 -1.67
N GLY A 245 -5.87 -8.48 -2.41
CA GLY A 245 -4.64 -9.07 -1.87
C GLY A 245 -3.40 -8.21 -2.12
N ASP A 246 -2.22 -8.79 -1.94
CA ASP A 246 -0.95 -8.08 -2.14
C ASP A 246 -0.68 -7.85 -3.64
N ILE A 247 -0.01 -6.74 -4.00
CA ILE A 247 0.61 -6.63 -5.33
C ILE A 247 2.12 -6.86 -5.23
N ILE A 248 2.59 -7.78 -6.06
CA ILE A 248 3.97 -8.26 -6.10
C ILE A 248 4.51 -7.92 -7.49
N THR A 249 5.60 -7.17 -7.54
CA THR A 249 6.28 -6.81 -8.79
C THR A 249 7.64 -7.48 -8.84
N GLU A 250 7.90 -8.31 -9.84
CA GLU A 250 9.21 -9.00 -10.00
C GLU A 250 10.23 -8.18 -10.83
N GLY A 251 9.92 -6.92 -11.17
CA GLY A 251 10.78 -5.99 -11.92
C GLY A 251 11.26 -4.80 -11.09
N ASN A 252 12.24 -4.05 -11.62
CA ASN A 252 12.85 -2.89 -10.97
C ASN A 252 11.78 -1.85 -10.56
N SER A 253 11.37 -1.88 -9.29
CA SER A 253 10.21 -1.14 -8.75
C SER A 253 10.46 0.36 -8.60
N GLU A 254 11.68 0.81 -8.87
CA GLU A 254 12.16 2.19 -8.66
C GLU A 254 11.36 3.26 -9.42
N ASN A 255 10.59 2.89 -10.44
CA ASN A 255 9.92 3.85 -11.32
C ASN A 255 8.44 4.12 -10.99
N TYR A 256 7.84 3.46 -9.98
CA TYR A 256 6.39 3.53 -9.79
C TYR A 256 5.95 3.70 -8.34
N SER A 257 5.15 4.75 -8.09
CA SER A 257 4.41 4.89 -6.83
C SER A 257 3.00 4.31 -6.99
N ILE A 258 2.69 3.24 -6.26
CA ILE A 258 1.31 2.76 -6.12
C ILE A 258 0.64 3.67 -5.10
N LYS A 259 -0.37 4.44 -5.51
CA LYS A 259 -1.17 5.27 -4.61
C LYS A 259 -2.49 4.58 -4.32
N GLU A 260 -2.71 4.27 -3.04
CA GLU A 260 -3.98 3.76 -2.55
C GLU A 260 -5.03 4.88 -2.56
N VAL A 261 -6.21 4.63 -3.14
CA VAL A 261 -7.31 5.62 -3.19
C VAL A 261 -8.65 4.91 -3.04
N ASN A 262 -9.37 5.16 -1.94
CA ASN A 262 -10.63 4.49 -1.62
C ASN A 262 -11.79 4.84 -2.58
N SER A 263 -12.08 4.00 -3.58
CA SER A 263 -13.47 3.73 -4.04
C SER A 263 -13.59 2.58 -5.05
N CYS A 264 -13.18 1.37 -4.65
CA CYS A 264 -13.83 0.18 -5.23
C CYS A 264 -15.31 0.23 -4.84
N LYS A 265 -16.23 -0.12 -5.75
CA LYS A 265 -17.66 -0.18 -5.42
C LYS A 265 -17.83 -1.04 -4.17
N GLU A 266 -18.32 -0.42 -3.11
CA GLU A 266 -18.65 -1.08 -1.85
C GLU A 266 -19.82 -2.03 -2.11
N ASP A 267 -19.51 -3.28 -2.43
CA ASP A 267 -20.44 -4.37 -2.19
C ASP A 267 -19.69 -5.53 -1.55
N ILE A 268 -20.03 -5.73 -0.27
CA ILE A 268 -20.07 -6.98 0.49
C ILE A 268 -18.75 -7.44 1.17
N HIS A 269 -18.81 -7.32 2.51
CA HIS A 269 -17.99 -7.89 3.58
C HIS A 269 -16.50 -7.50 3.70
N LYS A 270 -16.21 -6.75 4.78
CA LYS A 270 -14.87 -6.41 5.31
C LYS A 270 -13.89 -7.58 5.20
N LYS A 271 -12.99 -7.49 4.21
CA LYS A 271 -11.58 -7.84 4.34
C LYS A 271 -10.78 -6.63 3.88
N GLU A 272 -9.77 -6.27 4.66
CA GLU A 272 -8.79 -5.24 4.30
C GLU A 272 -8.16 -5.64 2.96
N GLY A 273 -8.29 -4.77 1.96
CA GLY A 273 -7.77 -5.00 0.62
C GLY A 273 -7.29 -3.68 0.02
N TYR A 274 -6.24 -3.74 -0.80
CA TYR A 274 -5.56 -2.56 -1.33
C TYR A 274 -6.30 -1.98 -2.55
N ILE A 275 -6.73 -0.72 -2.46
CA ILE A 275 -7.53 -0.11 -3.54
C ILE A 275 -6.66 0.74 -4.46
N ILE A 276 -6.61 0.43 -5.77
CA ILE A 276 -5.80 1.17 -6.75
C ILE A 276 -6.71 1.90 -7.77
N GLN A 277 -7.28 3.05 -7.40
CA GLN A 277 -7.94 3.89 -8.42
C GLN A 277 -6.96 4.69 -9.29
N LYS A 278 -5.70 4.78 -8.89
CA LYS A 278 -4.74 5.65 -9.56
C LYS A 278 -3.33 5.06 -9.55
N VAL A 279 -3.00 4.32 -10.60
CA VAL A 279 -1.60 4.10 -10.96
C VAL A 279 -1.14 5.33 -11.75
N ILE A 280 -0.62 6.36 -11.07
CA ILE A 280 0.14 7.41 -11.78
C ILE A 280 1.52 6.80 -12.05
N LEU A 281 1.70 6.29 -13.25
CA LEU A 281 3.03 5.97 -13.76
C LEU A 281 3.64 7.29 -14.23
N ASP A 282 4.12 8.10 -13.29
CA ASP A 282 4.87 9.31 -13.62
C ASP A 282 6.29 8.87 -13.90
N LYS A 283 6.72 9.03 -15.15
CA LYS A 283 8.12 8.84 -15.48
C LYS A 283 8.81 10.07 -14.88
N SER A 284 9.56 9.91 -13.80
CA SER A 284 10.44 10.98 -13.35
C SER A 284 11.30 11.38 -14.54
N GLU A 285 11.05 12.57 -15.09
CA GLU A 285 11.96 13.20 -16.03
C GLU A 285 13.28 13.40 -15.28
N LEU A 286 14.26 12.55 -15.60
CA LEU A 286 15.66 12.92 -15.52
C LEU A 286 15.96 13.89 -16.67
#